data_AF-A0A2S9FZB0-F1
#
_entry.id   AF-A0A2S9FZB0-F1
#
_cell.length_a   1.000
_cell.length_b   1.000
_cell.length_c   1.000
_cell.angle_alpha   90.00
_cell.angle_beta   90.00
_cell.angle_gamma   90.00
#
_symmetry.space_group_name_H-M   'P 1'
#
loop_
_entity.id
_entity.type
_entity.pdbx_description
1 polymer ?
#
loop_
_entity_poly.entity_id
_entity_poly.type
_entity_poly.pdbx_seq_one_letter_code
_entity_poly.pdbx_strand_id
1 'polypeptide(L)'
;EFQTRQTGLVGLKEKYGLDIAPANFVAISDGGGPATVQALTGCTITAANIFSTSPAIEQSNLVVLEDPKNAFLAANVVPLVASQ
;
A
#
# COMPACT_ATOMS: atom_id res chain seq x y z
N GLU A 1 -9.97 3.37 -6.87
CA GLU A 1 -10.26 3.60 -5.44
C GLU A 1 -9.11 4.38 -4.77
N PHE A 2 -7.89 3.85 -4.76
CA PHE A 2 -6.71 4.53 -4.18
C PHE A 2 -6.44 5.96 -4.69
N GLN A 3 -6.77 6.27 -5.95
CA GLN A 3 -6.57 7.62 -6.50
C GLN A 3 -7.36 8.72 -5.80
N THR A 4 -8.54 8.40 -5.25
CA THR A 4 -9.49 9.39 -4.75
C THR A 4 -9.66 9.37 -3.24
N ARG A 5 -9.09 8.39 -2.55
CA ARG A 5 -9.20 8.26 -1.09
C ARG A 5 -8.17 9.09 -0.34
N GLN A 6 -8.57 9.49 0.87
CA GLN A 6 -7.67 10.04 1.89
C GLN A 6 -6.59 9.02 2.30
N THR A 7 -6.94 7.73 2.42
CA THR A 7 -5.97 6.63 2.51
C THR A 7 -5.43 6.24 1.13
N GLY A 8 -4.93 7.22 0.38
CA GLY A 8 -4.60 7.11 -1.04
C GLY A 8 -3.85 8.35 -1.55
N LEU A 9 -3.93 8.65 -2.85
CA LEU A 9 -3.15 9.76 -3.44
C LEU A 9 -3.49 11.12 -2.82
N VAL A 10 -4.75 11.35 -2.45
CA VAL A 10 -5.19 12.62 -1.85
C VAL A 10 -4.48 12.86 -0.51
N GLY A 11 -4.51 11.88 0.40
CA GLY A 11 -3.85 12.03 1.69
C GLY A 11 -2.33 11.99 1.61
N LEU A 12 -1.76 11.27 0.64
CA LEU A 12 -0.31 11.32 0.38
C LEU A 12 0.14 12.71 -0.06
N LYS A 13 -0.65 13.38 -0.92
CA LYS A 13 -0.40 14.77 -1.29
C LYS A 13 -0.52 15.72 -0.10
N GLU A 14 -1.59 15.59 0.68
CA GLU A 14 -1.85 16.48 1.83
C GLU A 14 -0.84 16.30 2.96
N LYS A 15 -0.50 15.06 3.34
CA LYS A 15 0.37 14.77 4.48
C LYS A 15 1.84 14.75 4.13
N TYR A 16 2.20 14.22 2.96
CA TYR A 16 3.60 14.02 2.55
C TYR A 16 4.06 14.98 1.44
N GLY A 17 3.17 15.80 0.87
CA GLY A 17 3.50 16.67 -0.27
C GLY A 17 3.77 15.89 -1.55
N LEU A 18 3.41 14.60 -1.60
CA LEU A 18 3.67 13.73 -2.72
C LEU A 18 2.63 13.97 -3.83
N ASP A 19 2.99 14.78 -4.82
CA ASP A 19 2.12 15.08 -5.96
C ASP A 19 2.43 14.14 -7.14
N ILE A 20 1.73 13.00 -7.18
CA ILE A 20 1.88 12.02 -8.27
C ILE A 20 1.01 12.43 -9.45
N ALA A 21 1.65 12.73 -10.59
CA ALA A 21 0.94 13.03 -11.83
C ALA A 21 0.06 11.83 -12.25
N PRO A 22 -1.14 12.05 -12.85
CA PRO A 22 -2.02 10.96 -13.28
C PRO A 22 -1.36 9.96 -14.23
N ALA A 23 -0.44 10.43 -15.08
CA ALA A 23 0.32 9.58 -16.01
C ALA A 23 1.30 8.62 -15.30
N ASN A 24 1.67 8.91 -14.04
CA ASN A 24 2.57 8.10 -13.23
C ASN A 24 1.82 7.18 -12.25
N PHE A 25 0.50 7.07 -12.39
CA PHE A 25 -0.31 6.14 -11.60
C PHE A 25 -0.85 5.02 -12.46
N VAL A 26 -0.58 3.77 -12.05
CA VAL A 26 -1.11 2.58 -12.71
C VAL A 26 -2.17 1.95 -11.80
N ALA A 27 -3.40 1.84 -12.30
CA ALA A 27 -4.49 1.22 -11.58
C ALA A 27 -4.45 -0.31 -11.76
N ILE A 28 -4.09 -1.05 -10.71
CA ILE A 28 -4.18 -2.51 -10.66
C ILE A 28 -5.20 -2.88 -9.57
N SER A 29 -6.30 -3.52 -9.96
CA SER A 29 -7.43 -3.82 -9.08
C SER A 29 -7.34 -5.21 -8.44
N ASP A 30 -6.20 -5.52 -7.81
CA ASP A 30 -5.95 -6.81 -7.13
C ASP A 30 -5.63 -6.66 -5.62
N GLY A 31 -5.73 -5.44 -5.08
CA GLY A 31 -5.48 -5.18 -3.66
C GLY A 31 -4.03 -5.36 -3.22
N GLY A 32 -3.06 -5.24 -4.14
CA GLY A 32 -1.66 -5.51 -3.84
C GLY A 32 -1.29 -6.99 -3.98
N GLY A 33 -2.07 -7.73 -4.76
CA GLY A 33 -1.91 -9.15 -5.03
C GLY A 33 -0.81 -9.46 -6.07
N PRO A 34 -0.86 -10.65 -6.68
CA PRO A 34 0.21 -11.14 -7.56
C PRO A 34 0.52 -10.22 -8.76
N ALA A 35 -0.49 -9.56 -9.34
CA ALA A 35 -0.27 -8.69 -10.50
C ALA A 35 0.47 -7.40 -10.09
N THR A 36 0.12 -6.84 -8.93
CA THR A 36 0.82 -5.69 -8.36
C THR A 36 2.26 -6.04 -7.99
N VAL A 37 2.49 -7.20 -7.37
CA VAL A 37 3.85 -7.66 -7.02
C VAL A 37 4.68 -7.89 -8.27
N GLN A 38 4.12 -8.52 -9.31
CA GLN A 38 4.81 -8.73 -10.58
C GLN A 38 5.17 -7.41 -11.28
N ALA A 39 4.27 -6.42 -11.24
CA ALA A 39 4.56 -5.10 -11.81
C ALA A 39 5.71 -4.39 -11.06
N LEU A 40 5.80 -4.57 -9.74
CA LEU A 40 6.86 -4.00 -8.91
C LEU A 40 8.20 -4.69 -9.13
N THR A 41 8.25 -6.03 -9.08
CA THR A 41 9.49 -6.81 -9.27
C THR A 41 9.95 -6.80 -10.72
N GLY A 42 9.04 -6.64 -11.67
CA GLY A 42 9.31 -6.47 -13.10
C GLY A 42 9.66 -5.04 -13.52
N CYS A 43 9.86 -4.11 -12.57
CA CYS A 43 10.23 -2.71 -12.81
C CYS A 43 9.22 -1.88 -13.63
N THR A 44 7.98 -2.35 -13.80
CA THR A 44 6.90 -1.59 -14.45
C THR A 44 6.43 -0.42 -13.57
N ILE A 45 6.43 -0.63 -12.25
CA ILE A 45 6.16 0.39 -11.24
C ILE A 45 7.29 0.39 -10.20
N THR A 46 7.51 1.52 -9.52
CA THR A 46 8.57 1.67 -8.52
C THR A 46 8.08 1.62 -7.07
N ALA A 47 6.76 1.79 -6.87
CA ALA A 47 6.11 1.70 -5.58
C ALA A 47 4.69 1.15 -5.78
N ALA A 48 4.18 0.45 -4.77
CA ALA A 48 2.86 -0.17 -4.81
C ALA A 48 2.16 -0.08 -3.45
N ASN A 49 0.82 -0.04 -3.47
CA ASN A 49 0.01 -0.21 -2.28
C ASN A 49 -0.19 -1.71 -2.02
N ILE A 50 0.53 -2.25 -1.02
CA ILE A 50 0.51 -3.66 -0.63
C ILE A 50 0.28 -3.72 0.88
N PHE A 51 -0.56 -4.66 1.35
CA PHE A 51 -0.73 -4.89 2.78
C PHE A 51 0.58 -5.36 3.43
N SER A 52 0.92 -4.80 4.59
CA SER A 52 2.15 -5.15 5.32
C SER A 52 2.20 -6.62 5.80
N THR A 53 1.05 -7.29 5.85
CA THR A 53 0.94 -8.73 6.14
C THR A 53 1.11 -9.62 4.90
N SER A 54 1.39 -9.04 3.73
CA SER A 54 1.60 -9.81 2.50
C SER A 54 2.90 -10.62 2.56
N PRO A 55 2.87 -11.94 2.32
CA PRO A 55 4.08 -12.77 2.29
C PRO A 55 5.01 -12.41 1.12
N ALA A 56 4.50 -11.71 0.10
CA ALA A 56 5.29 -11.27 -1.04
C ALA A 56 6.44 -10.31 -0.66
N ILE A 57 6.31 -9.62 0.48
CA ILE A 57 7.34 -8.69 0.98
C ILE A 57 8.64 -9.45 1.24
N GLU A 58 8.58 -10.54 2.01
CA GLU A 58 9.75 -11.37 2.30
C GLU A 58 10.20 -12.17 1.07
N GLN A 59 9.25 -12.77 0.35
CA GLN A 59 9.55 -13.64 -0.81
C GLN A 59 10.22 -12.89 -1.97
N SER A 60 9.89 -11.62 -2.16
CA SER A 60 10.44 -10.78 -3.23
C SER A 60 11.42 -9.72 -2.72
N ASN A 61 11.86 -9.81 -1.46
CA ASN A 61 12.79 -8.89 -0.81
C ASN A 61 12.40 -7.41 -0.99
N LEU A 62 11.11 -7.12 -0.79
CA LEU A 62 10.57 -5.76 -0.90
C LEU A 62 10.80 -4.99 0.40
N VAL A 63 10.96 -3.68 0.27
CA VAL A 63 11.10 -2.78 1.41
C VAL A 63 9.77 -2.07 1.67
N VAL A 64 9.28 -2.17 2.90
CA VAL A 64 8.10 -1.43 3.36
C VAL A 64 8.50 -0.01 3.73
N LEU A 65 7.75 0.98 3.23
CA LEU A 65 7.92 2.38 3.62
C LEU A 65 7.12 2.67 4.89
N GLU A 66 7.74 3.31 5.87
CA GLU A 66 7.07 3.73 7.11
C GLU A 66 6.03 4.83 6.84
N ASP A 67 4.94 4.84 7.64
CA ASP A 67 3.90 5.87 7.61
C ASP A 67 3.91 6.73 8.89
N PRO A 68 4.92 7.58 9.12
CA PRO A 68 5.06 8.36 10.35
C PRO A 68 3.95 9.40 10.57
N LYS A 69 3.23 9.81 9.52
CA LYS A 69 2.12 10.79 9.58
C LYS A 69 0.73 10.13 9.61
N ASN A 70 0.67 8.80 9.75
CA ASN A 70 -0.55 8.02 9.85
C ASN A 70 -1.54 8.35 8.71
N ALA A 71 -1.07 8.38 7.46
CA ALA A 71 -1.93 8.53 6.28
C ALA A 71 -2.87 7.33 6.09
N PHE A 72 -2.44 6.15 6.54
CA PHE A 72 -3.25 4.93 6.56
C PHE A 72 -3.74 4.64 7.97
N LEU A 73 -4.95 4.09 8.09
CA LEU A 73 -5.47 3.64 9.37
C LEU A 73 -4.72 2.40 9.83
N ALA A 74 -4.44 2.32 11.14
CA ALA A 74 -3.86 1.11 11.72
C ALA A 74 -4.83 -0.07 11.57
N ALA A 75 -4.34 -1.17 11.02
CA ALA A 75 -5.08 -2.42 10.85
C ALA A 75 -4.51 -3.52 11.76
N ASN A 76 -4.48 -3.24 13.07
CA ASN A 76 -3.92 -4.17 14.06
C ASN A 76 -4.78 -5.43 14.18
N VAL A 77 -4.13 -6.60 14.18
CA VAL A 77 -4.78 -7.89 14.41
C VAL A 77 -4.73 -8.21 15.91
N VAL A 78 -5.89 -8.29 16.56
CA VAL A 78 -6.01 -8.53 18.00
C VAL A 78 -6.84 -9.79 18.26
N PRO A 79 -6.37 -10.76 19.05
CA PRO A 79 -7.14 -11.94 19.39
C PRO A 79 -8.30 -11.59 20.34
N LEU A 80 -9.49 -12.14 20.08
CA LEU A 80 -10.66 -12.02 20.93
C LEU A 80 -11.01 -13.41 21.50
N VAL A 81 -11.08 -13.52 22.82
CA VAL A 81 -11.42 -14.77 23.53
C VAL A 81 -12.57 -14.48 24.50
N ALA A 82 -13.59 -15.33 24.49
CA ALA A 82 -14.71 -15.23 25.44
C ALA A 82 -14.30 -15.77 26.81
N SER A 83 -14.69 -15.08 27.89
CA SER A 83 -14.56 -15.58 29.26
C SER A 83 -15.57 -16.72 29.49
N GLN A 84 -15.08 -17.85 30.01
CA GLN A 84 -15.87 -19.05 30.32
C GLN A 84 -16.96 -18.77 31.35
#